data_AF-A0A7C3MVS4-F1
#
_entry.id   AF-A0A7C3MVS4-F1
#
_cell.length_a   1.000
_cell.length_b   1.000
_cell.length_c   1.000
_cell.angle_alpha   90.00
_cell.angle_beta   90.00
_cell.angle_gamma   90.00
#
_symmetry.space_group_name_H-M   'P 1'
#
loop_
_entity.id
_entity.type
_entity.pdbx_description
1 polymer ?
#
loop_
_entity_poly.entity_id
_entity_poly.type
_entity_poly.pdbx_seq_one_letter_code
_entity_poly.pdbx_strand_id
1 'polypeptide(L)'
;MRRTHPIFVPILALAMLLSMPGCGQQSGGPSPTAATQRAAATRAAKGETIVQATIKEIAKLPKPGTVPYKDATIAIHLTNVKALSGKQPARDILAYVWGMRDNRMLRAASLRPGETVTLAITPWDKVEEQYGGYNRAELDSPDALTLDAYWGELE
;
A
#
# COMPACT_ATOMS: atom_id res chain seq x y z
N MET A 1 -36.34 -35.52 25.06
CA MET A 1 -35.45 -36.38 25.88
C MET A 1 -34.05 -36.28 25.27
N ARG A 2 -32.93 -35.90 25.91
CA ARG A 2 -32.59 -35.45 27.27
C ARG A 2 -31.50 -34.38 27.09
N ARG A 3 -31.55 -33.33 27.91
CA ARG A 3 -30.44 -32.41 28.17
C ARG A 3 -29.35 -33.16 28.94
N THR A 4 -28.09 -32.92 28.60
CA THR A 4 -26.94 -33.12 29.51
C THR A 4 -25.85 -32.11 29.16
N HIS A 5 -25.66 -31.16 30.06
CA HIS A 5 -24.39 -30.47 30.36
C HIS A 5 -23.99 -30.94 31.79
N PRO A 6 -22.88 -30.46 32.39
CA PRO A 6 -21.47 -30.73 32.09
C PRO A 6 -20.78 -31.31 33.35
N ILE A 7 -19.54 -31.82 33.25
CA ILE A 7 -18.70 -32.02 34.45
C ILE A 7 -17.31 -31.48 34.15
N PHE A 8 -17.01 -30.33 34.75
CA PHE A 8 -15.71 -29.68 34.79
C PHE A 8 -15.08 -30.05 36.15
N VAL A 9 -13.91 -30.71 36.12
CA VAL A 9 -13.15 -31.07 37.34
C VAL A 9 -11.92 -30.17 37.40
N PRO A 10 -11.66 -29.45 38.51
CA PRO A 10 -10.45 -28.65 38.68
C PRO A 10 -9.32 -29.49 39.30
N ILE A 11 -8.11 -29.39 38.77
CA ILE A 11 -6.89 -29.92 39.41
C ILE A 11 -5.98 -28.76 39.78
N LEU A 12 -5.98 -28.49 41.08
CA LEU A 12 -4.87 -28.24 42.00
C LEU A 12 -3.57 -27.60 41.46
N ALA A 13 -3.28 -26.43 42.02
CA ALA A 13 -2.00 -25.74 41.98
C ALA A 13 -0.92 -26.44 42.82
N LEU A 14 0.31 -26.47 42.31
CA LEU A 14 1.52 -26.43 43.15
C LEU A 14 2.73 -26.02 42.30
N ALA A 15 3.28 -24.83 42.53
CA ALA A 15 4.61 -24.47 42.06
C ALA A 15 5.33 -23.70 43.16
N MET A 16 6.28 -24.39 43.76
CA MET A 16 7.22 -23.92 44.78
C MET A 16 8.24 -22.95 44.17
N LEU A 17 8.56 -21.90 44.92
CA LEU A 17 9.63 -20.93 44.69
C LEU A 17 11.03 -21.55 44.81
N LEU A 18 11.96 -21.21 43.91
CA LEU A 18 13.40 -21.08 44.21
C LEU A 18 14.15 -20.20 43.18
N SER A 19 14.64 -19.06 43.67
CA SER A 19 16.05 -18.59 43.62
C SER A 19 16.77 -18.24 42.29
N MET A 20 16.76 -16.92 41.98
CA MET A 20 17.84 -16.00 41.54
C MET A 20 18.81 -16.35 40.36
N PRO A 21 19.77 -15.47 39.96
CA PRO A 21 19.63 -14.53 38.85
C PRO A 21 20.65 -14.79 37.71
N GLY A 22 20.20 -14.80 36.46
CA GLY A 22 21.06 -14.99 35.29
C GLY A 22 20.94 -13.84 34.30
N CYS A 23 21.95 -12.98 34.30
CA CYS A 23 22.17 -11.99 33.26
C CYS A 23 22.41 -12.72 31.92
N GLY A 24 21.56 -12.43 30.93
CA GLY A 24 21.66 -12.99 29.58
C GLY A 24 20.76 -12.19 28.65
N GLN A 25 21.28 -11.08 28.14
CA GLN A 25 20.65 -10.28 27.08
C GLN A 25 20.41 -11.16 25.85
N GLN A 26 19.16 -11.54 25.61
CA GLN A 26 18.69 -11.89 24.27
C GLN A 26 18.53 -10.60 23.47
N SER A 27 19.29 -10.50 22.39
CA SER A 27 19.22 -9.48 21.35
C SER A 27 17.91 -9.61 20.57
N GLY A 28 16.82 -9.07 21.12
CA GLY A 28 15.57 -8.82 20.39
C GLY A 28 15.71 -7.56 19.56
N GLY A 29 16.20 -7.68 18.33
CA GLY A 29 16.01 -6.63 17.32
C GLY A 29 14.51 -6.45 17.06
N PRO A 30 13.98 -5.22 16.94
CA PRO A 30 12.56 -5.05 16.66
C PRO A 30 12.23 -5.61 15.28
N SER A 31 11.33 -6.60 15.23
CA SER A 31 10.63 -7.01 14.02
C SER A 31 10.00 -5.77 13.35
N PRO A 32 10.02 -5.64 12.02
CA PRO A 32 9.45 -4.51 11.31
C PRO A 32 7.92 -4.66 11.26
N THR A 33 7.21 -4.49 12.36
CA THR A 33 5.76 -4.72 12.40
C THR A 33 5.09 -3.89 13.49
N ALA A 34 4.96 -2.59 13.26
CA ALA A 34 3.96 -1.75 13.91
C ALA A 34 3.81 -0.40 13.20
N ALA A 35 4.93 0.24 12.84
CA ALA A 35 4.91 1.57 12.21
C ALA A 35 4.33 1.57 10.79
N THR A 36 4.66 0.56 9.98
CA THR A 36 4.13 0.40 8.61
C THR A 36 2.63 0.12 8.61
N GLN A 37 2.14 -0.69 9.57
CA GLN A 37 0.71 -1.02 9.67
C GLN A 37 -0.13 0.16 10.20
N ARG A 38 0.46 1.02 11.04
CA ARG A 38 -0.23 2.17 11.64
C ARG A 38 -0.40 3.34 10.66
N ALA A 39 0.47 3.45 9.66
CA ALA A 39 0.32 4.43 8.57
C ALA A 39 -0.79 4.02 7.59
N ALA A 40 -0.87 2.75 7.18
CA ALA A 40 -1.94 2.23 6.33
C ALA A 40 -3.33 2.37 7.00
N ALA A 41 -3.43 2.05 8.29
CA ALA A 41 -4.70 2.14 9.03
C ALA A 41 -5.20 3.57 9.31
N THR A 42 -4.33 4.58 9.24
CA THR A 42 -4.74 5.98 9.50
C THR A 42 -5.26 6.67 8.24
N ARG A 43 -4.88 6.19 7.04
CA ARG A 43 -5.28 6.80 5.76
C ARG A 43 -6.68 6.39 5.30
N ALA A 44 -7.03 5.12 5.51
CA ALA A 44 -8.31 4.52 5.16
C ALA A 44 -9.57 5.16 5.82
N ALA A 45 -9.40 6.15 6.71
CA ALA A 45 -10.46 6.73 7.51
C ALA A 45 -10.88 8.14 7.04
N LYS A 46 -11.36 8.26 5.78
CA LYS A 46 -12.53 9.10 5.38
C LYS A 46 -12.77 9.05 3.86
N GLY A 47 -13.69 8.18 3.42
CA GLY A 47 -14.26 8.23 2.06
C GLY A 47 -13.32 7.88 0.91
N GLU A 48 -12.12 7.38 1.23
CA GLU A 48 -11.13 6.96 0.25
C GLU A 48 -11.57 5.66 -0.43
N THR A 49 -11.48 5.60 -1.75
CA THR A 49 -11.79 4.38 -2.50
C THR A 49 -10.52 3.54 -2.56
N ILE A 50 -10.56 2.33 -1.99
CA ILE A 50 -9.44 1.40 -2.02
C ILE A 50 -9.72 0.36 -3.10
N VAL A 51 -8.76 0.14 -3.98
CA VAL A 51 -8.88 -0.83 -5.07
C VAL A 51 -7.73 -1.82 -5.07
N GLN A 52 -8.02 -3.04 -5.53
CA GLN A 52 -7.03 -4.00 -5.97
C GLN A 52 -7.05 -4.07 -7.50
N ALA A 53 -5.86 -4.08 -8.12
CA ALA A 53 -5.73 -4.10 -9.57
C ALA A 53 -4.45 -4.80 -10.02
N THR A 54 -4.38 -5.18 -11.30
CA THR A 54 -3.18 -5.73 -11.94
C THR A 54 -2.53 -4.66 -12.81
N ILE A 55 -1.22 -4.48 -12.66
CA ILE A 55 -0.44 -3.56 -13.48
C ILE A 55 -0.32 -4.13 -14.89
N LYS A 56 -0.87 -3.43 -15.88
CA LYS A 56 -0.68 -3.78 -17.29
C LYS A 56 0.56 -3.12 -17.87
N GLU A 57 0.77 -1.86 -17.54
CA GLU A 57 1.89 -1.04 -18.01
C GLU A 57 2.28 -0.04 -16.92
N ILE A 58 3.56 0.32 -16.87
CA ILE A 58 4.09 1.29 -15.92
C ILE A 58 5.22 2.08 -16.57
N ALA A 59 5.17 3.40 -16.42
CA ALA A 59 6.18 4.29 -16.93
C ALA A 59 7.51 4.14 -16.16
N LYS A 60 8.63 4.34 -16.84
CA LYS A 60 9.96 4.24 -16.24
C LYS A 60 10.49 5.62 -15.89
N LEU A 61 11.05 5.74 -14.68
CA LEU A 61 11.78 6.94 -14.29
C LEU A 61 13.26 6.83 -14.66
N PRO A 62 13.91 7.97 -15.00
CA PRO A 62 15.35 8.05 -15.08
C PRO A 62 15.99 7.81 -13.71
N LYS A 63 17.30 7.57 -13.69
CA LYS A 63 18.04 7.42 -12.43
C LYS A 63 18.00 8.74 -11.65
N PRO A 64 17.82 8.70 -10.32
CA PRO A 64 17.91 9.91 -9.52
C PRO A 64 19.22 10.67 -9.74
N GLY A 65 19.16 12.00 -9.79
CA GLY A 65 20.30 12.87 -10.04
C GLY A 65 20.76 12.97 -11.50
N THR A 66 20.19 12.22 -12.45
CA THR A 66 20.48 12.38 -13.89
C THR A 66 19.53 13.35 -14.59
N VAL A 67 18.55 13.89 -13.87
CA VAL A 67 17.54 14.85 -14.35
C VAL A 67 17.44 16.04 -13.38
N PRO A 68 17.03 17.24 -13.85
CA PRO A 68 17.03 18.45 -13.03
C PRO A 68 15.93 18.48 -11.96
N TYR A 69 14.94 17.58 -12.04
CA TYR A 69 13.87 17.47 -11.07
C TYR A 69 14.15 16.37 -10.05
N LYS A 70 13.83 16.65 -8.78
CA LYS A 70 13.98 15.71 -7.67
C LYS A 70 12.71 14.91 -7.36
N ASP A 71 11.57 15.35 -7.89
CA ASP A 71 10.24 14.80 -7.65
C ASP A 71 9.58 14.46 -8.98
N ALA A 72 9.02 13.25 -9.07
CA ALA A 72 8.29 12.82 -10.25
C ALA A 72 7.22 11.78 -9.91
N THR A 73 6.11 11.87 -10.62
CA THR A 73 5.03 10.90 -10.60
C THR A 73 5.16 9.97 -11.81
N ILE A 74 4.67 8.74 -11.68
CA ILE A 74 4.66 7.76 -12.76
C ILE A 74 3.23 7.39 -13.10
N ALA A 75 2.98 7.28 -14.41
CA ALA A 75 1.75 6.73 -14.94
C ALA A 75 1.75 5.19 -14.82
N ILE A 76 0.64 4.63 -14.37
CA ILE A 76 0.40 3.19 -14.27
C ILE A 76 -0.95 2.87 -14.91
N HIS A 77 -0.94 1.99 -15.90
CA HIS A 77 -2.16 1.40 -16.43
C HIS A 77 -2.58 0.25 -15.51
N LEU A 78 -3.69 0.42 -14.81
CA LEU A 78 -4.27 -0.59 -13.94
C LEU A 78 -5.45 -1.26 -14.64
N THR A 79 -5.48 -2.59 -14.56
CA THR A 79 -6.54 -3.43 -15.14
C THR A 79 -7.12 -4.35 -14.09
N ASN A 80 -8.24 -5.02 -14.40
CA ASN A 80 -8.95 -5.90 -13.47
C ASN A 80 -9.29 -5.19 -12.15
N VAL A 81 -9.54 -3.88 -12.20
CA VAL A 81 -9.71 -3.05 -11.01
C VAL A 81 -10.97 -3.50 -10.24
N LYS A 82 -10.81 -3.74 -8.95
CA LYS A 82 -11.86 -4.14 -8.01
C LYS A 82 -11.79 -3.25 -6.78
N ALA A 83 -12.87 -2.55 -6.48
CA ALA A 83 -12.98 -1.82 -5.22
C ALA A 83 -13.08 -2.81 -4.05
N LEU A 84 -12.17 -2.65 -3.10
CA LEU A 84 -12.23 -3.28 -1.78
C LEU A 84 -13.10 -2.46 -0.83
N SER A 85 -13.15 -1.14 -1.04
CA SER A 85 -14.01 -0.19 -0.34
C SER A 85 -14.28 1.04 -1.22
N GLY A 86 -15.33 1.80 -0.91
CA GLY A 86 -15.72 2.97 -1.69
C GLY A 86 -16.43 2.63 -3.00
N LYS A 87 -16.41 3.56 -3.96
CA LYS A 87 -17.12 3.42 -5.24
C LYS A 87 -16.28 2.63 -6.22
N GLN A 88 -16.86 1.62 -6.88
CA GLN A 88 -16.19 0.89 -7.96
C GLN A 88 -15.88 1.82 -9.14
N PRO A 89 -14.60 2.00 -9.53
CA PRO A 89 -14.22 2.71 -10.74
C PRO A 89 -14.36 1.80 -11.98
N ALA A 90 -13.99 2.32 -13.16
CA ALA A 90 -13.82 1.52 -14.36
C ALA A 90 -12.85 0.34 -14.15
N ARG A 91 -12.96 -0.70 -14.99
CA ARG A 91 -12.12 -1.91 -14.90
C ARG A 91 -10.68 -1.66 -15.33
N ASP A 92 -10.49 -0.66 -16.19
CA ASP A 92 -9.21 -0.17 -16.67
C ASP A 92 -9.14 1.32 -16.32
N ILE A 93 -8.08 1.75 -15.64
CA ILE A 93 -7.86 3.14 -15.21
C ILE A 93 -6.40 3.52 -15.37
N LEU A 94 -6.15 4.82 -15.45
CA LEU A 94 -4.82 5.41 -15.35
C LEU A 94 -4.60 5.89 -13.90
N ALA A 95 -3.53 5.44 -13.26
CA ALA A 95 -3.14 5.92 -11.95
C ALA A 95 -1.79 6.65 -12.03
N TYR A 96 -1.77 7.91 -11.57
CA TYR A 96 -0.54 8.62 -11.26
C TYR A 96 -0.16 8.36 -9.81
N VAL A 97 1.07 7.93 -9.58
CA VAL A 97 1.58 7.66 -8.22
C VAL A 97 2.95 8.28 -8.05
N TRP A 98 3.37 8.51 -6.81
CA TRP A 98 4.74 8.93 -6.53
C TRP A 98 5.76 7.86 -6.92
N GLY A 99 6.63 8.16 -7.88
CA GLY A 99 7.74 7.29 -8.28
C GLY A 99 9.10 7.75 -7.72
N MET A 100 9.31 9.05 -7.63
CA MET A 100 10.52 9.65 -7.03
C MET A 100 10.17 10.88 -6.21
N ARG A 101 10.77 10.98 -5.02
CA ARG A 101 10.68 12.15 -4.15
C ARG A 101 12.03 12.47 -3.54
N ASP A 102 12.42 13.73 -3.55
CA ASP A 102 13.69 14.22 -3.01
C ASP A 102 14.91 13.42 -3.51
N ASN A 103 14.95 13.12 -4.81
CA ASN A 103 15.97 12.28 -5.46
C ASN A 103 16.06 10.85 -4.90
N ARG A 104 14.97 10.32 -4.33
CA ARG A 104 14.87 8.92 -3.90
C ARG A 104 13.74 8.21 -4.62
N MET A 105 14.07 7.04 -5.14
CA MET A 105 13.08 6.13 -5.72
C MET A 105 12.15 5.62 -4.62
N LEU A 106 10.86 5.63 -4.90
CA LEU A 106 9.83 5.10 -4.02
C LEU A 106 9.40 3.72 -4.50
N ARG A 107 8.60 3.03 -3.67
CA ARG A 107 8.12 1.66 -3.94
C ARG A 107 7.51 1.50 -5.33
N ALA A 108 6.78 2.52 -5.81
CA ALA A 108 6.15 2.48 -7.12
C ALA A 108 7.14 2.28 -8.27
N ALA A 109 8.37 2.80 -8.13
CA ALA A 109 9.39 2.68 -9.17
C ALA A 109 9.99 1.27 -9.31
N SER A 110 9.73 0.36 -8.34
CA SER A 110 10.11 -1.05 -8.44
C SER A 110 9.00 -1.97 -8.97
N LEU A 111 7.77 -1.45 -9.12
CA LEU A 111 6.63 -2.24 -9.59
C LEU A 111 6.82 -2.70 -11.04
N ARG A 112 6.17 -3.82 -11.38
CA ARG A 112 6.31 -4.46 -12.68
C ARG A 112 4.96 -4.81 -13.30
N PRO A 113 4.84 -4.82 -14.63
CA PRO A 113 3.69 -5.42 -15.30
C PRO A 113 3.42 -6.85 -14.82
N GLY A 114 2.15 -7.18 -14.62
CA GLY A 114 1.67 -8.45 -14.07
C GLY A 114 1.52 -8.48 -12.55
N GLU A 115 2.09 -7.52 -11.82
CA GLU A 115 1.93 -7.46 -10.36
C GLU A 115 0.52 -7.02 -9.96
N THR A 116 0.02 -7.59 -8.87
CA THR A 116 -1.22 -7.15 -8.23
C THR A 116 -0.90 -6.18 -7.11
N VAL A 117 -1.54 -5.03 -7.14
CA VAL A 117 -1.34 -3.93 -6.17
C VAL A 117 -2.66 -3.55 -5.51
N THR A 118 -2.56 -3.03 -4.29
CA THR A 118 -3.67 -2.38 -3.59
C THR A 118 -3.33 -0.90 -3.44
N LEU A 119 -4.25 -0.03 -3.85
CA LEU A 119 -4.07 1.42 -3.77
C LEU A 119 -5.32 2.08 -3.24
N ALA A 120 -5.12 3.10 -2.42
CA ALA A 120 -6.07 4.18 -2.28
C ALA A 120 -6.08 5.03 -3.56
N ILE A 121 -7.25 5.35 -4.10
CA ILE A 121 -7.39 6.17 -5.30
C ILE A 121 -8.28 7.40 -5.05
N THR A 122 -7.88 8.52 -5.63
CA THR A 122 -8.63 9.77 -5.68
C THR A 122 -8.75 10.23 -7.13
N PRO A 123 -9.95 10.57 -7.64
CA PRO A 123 -10.10 11.13 -8.98
C PRO A 123 -9.16 12.31 -9.25
N TRP A 124 -8.51 12.32 -10.42
CA TRP A 124 -7.47 13.30 -10.74
C TRP A 124 -7.97 14.75 -10.67
N ASP A 125 -9.18 15.01 -11.14
CA ASP A 125 -9.84 16.32 -11.11
C ASP A 125 -9.92 16.95 -9.70
N LYS A 126 -9.89 16.14 -8.65
CA LYS A 126 -9.93 16.61 -7.25
C LYS A 126 -8.56 16.99 -6.70
N VAL A 127 -7.47 16.55 -7.32
CA VAL A 127 -6.10 16.68 -6.78
C VAL A 127 -5.10 17.22 -7.80
N GLU A 128 -5.56 17.58 -8.99
CA GLU A 128 -4.76 18.16 -10.04
C GLU A 128 -4.08 19.46 -9.59
N GLU A 129 -4.75 20.31 -8.80
CA GLU A 129 -4.13 21.51 -8.24
C GLU A 129 -2.90 21.18 -7.38
N GLN A 130 -2.94 20.06 -6.65
CA GLN A 130 -1.87 19.63 -5.76
C GLN A 130 -0.75 18.89 -6.50
N TYR A 131 -1.08 18.06 -7.51
CA TYR A 131 -0.12 17.14 -8.12
C TYR A 131 0.18 17.41 -9.60
N GLY A 132 -0.63 18.20 -10.30
CA GLY A 132 -0.51 18.45 -11.74
C GLY A 132 0.74 19.22 -12.15
N GLY A 133 1.38 19.93 -11.21
CA GLY A 133 2.63 20.67 -11.44
C GLY A 133 3.91 19.83 -11.38
N TYR A 134 3.84 18.54 -11.03
CA TYR A 134 5.03 17.68 -10.96
C TYR A 134 5.37 17.05 -12.31
N ASN A 135 6.65 16.72 -12.52
CA ASN A 135 7.07 15.97 -13.68
C ASN A 135 6.41 14.58 -13.69
N ARG A 136 5.91 14.19 -14.86
CA ARG A 136 5.27 12.91 -15.11
C ARG A 136 6.10 12.07 -16.07
N ALA A 137 6.36 10.83 -15.67
CA ALA A 137 6.72 9.79 -16.63
C ALA A 137 5.40 9.21 -17.17
N GLU A 138 5.19 9.37 -18.47
CA GLU A 138 3.99 8.88 -19.16
C GLU A 138 4.21 7.47 -19.73
N LEU A 139 3.10 6.80 -20.03
CA LEU A 139 3.11 5.51 -20.71
C LEU A 139 3.42 5.68 -22.20
N ASP A 140 3.99 4.65 -22.82
CA ASP A 140 4.24 4.66 -24.26
C ASP A 140 2.95 4.40 -25.06
N SER A 141 1.96 3.75 -24.43
CA SER A 141 0.66 3.46 -25.05
C SER A 141 -0.28 4.69 -25.01
N PRO A 142 -0.68 5.25 -26.17
CA PRO A 142 -1.57 6.41 -26.21
C PRO A 142 -2.99 6.09 -25.73
N ASP A 143 -3.47 4.87 -25.95
CA ASP A 143 -4.80 4.44 -25.51
C ASP A 143 -4.94 4.49 -23.98
N ALA A 144 -3.85 4.17 -23.26
CA ALA A 144 -3.84 4.22 -21.81
C ALA A 144 -3.97 5.66 -21.26
N LEU A 145 -3.60 6.67 -22.03
CA LEU A 145 -3.72 8.08 -21.67
C LEU A 145 -5.15 8.62 -21.83
N THR A 146 -6.05 7.84 -22.45
CA THR A 146 -7.48 8.19 -22.60
C THR A 146 -8.36 7.65 -21.48
N LEU A 147 -7.79 6.82 -20.59
CA LEU A 147 -8.50 6.24 -19.45
C LEU A 147 -8.80 7.28 -18.38
N ASP A 148 -9.82 7.02 -17.57
CA ASP A 148 -10.11 7.83 -16.39
C ASP A 148 -8.88 7.87 -15.47
N ALA A 149 -8.42 9.08 -15.16
CA ALA A 149 -7.21 9.32 -14.40
C ALA A 149 -7.51 9.45 -12.90
N TYR A 150 -6.65 8.83 -12.09
CA TYR A 150 -6.68 8.86 -10.64
C TYR A 150 -5.30 9.17 -10.10
N TRP A 151 -5.25 9.85 -8.98
CA TRP A 151 -4.12 9.80 -8.08
C TRP A 151 -4.18 8.52 -7.26
N GLY A 152 -3.07 7.78 -7.21
CA GLY A 152 -2.96 6.51 -6.50
C GLY A 152 -1.92 6.57 -5.39
N GLU A 153 -2.25 5.96 -4.26
CA GLU A 153 -1.37 5.89 -3.11
C GLU A 153 -1.26 4.43 -2.67
N LEU A 154 -0.05 3.88 -2.74
CA LEU A 154 0.20 2.47 -2.44
C LEU A 154 0.02 2.18 -0.95
N GLU A 155 -0.71 1.10 -0.66
CA GLU A 155 -0.88 0.52 0.69
C GLU A 155 0.26 -0.45 1.05
#